data_AF-A0A8J8HMY8-F1
#
_entry.id   AF-A0A8J8HMY8-F1
#
_cell.length_a   1.000
_cell.length_b   1.000
_cell.length_c   1.000
_cell.angle_alpha   90.00
_cell.angle_beta   90.00
_cell.angle_gamma   90.00
#
_symmetry.space_group_name_H-M   'P 1'
#
loop_
_entity.id
_entity.type
_entity.pdbx_description
1 polymer ?
#
loop_
_entity_poly.entity_id
_entity_poly.type
_entity_poly.pdbx_seq_one_letter_code
_entity_poly.pdbx_strand_id
1 'polypeptide(L)'
;MNSGTEALRSAHRLGRLLGMALCFGTPTLVAALVLSGTVPPGRESPGGIYQQVGYLLTGLVFLSAAWVWWRSGRALGAFRRLPEAERPSTVLRESLLYAAAFEISSLCGLAYWVLVGAQATRHVWGFILLTPVLFLALVPGYDRWAEQLKG
;
A
#
# COMPACT_ATOMS: atom_id res chain seq x y z
N MET A 1 -18.00 12.96 26.97
CA MET A 1 -16.62 13.03 26.45
C MET A 1 -16.08 11.72 25.87
N ASN A 2 -16.82 10.59 25.85
CA ASN A 2 -16.28 9.29 25.39
C ASN A 2 -16.63 8.89 23.94
N SER A 3 -17.67 9.45 23.33
CA SER A 3 -18.18 9.00 22.01
C SER A 3 -17.21 9.31 20.85
N GLY A 4 -16.57 10.48 20.85
CA GLY A 4 -15.66 10.90 19.77
C GLY A 4 -14.37 10.06 19.70
N THR A 5 -13.82 9.69 20.86
CA THR A 5 -12.61 8.85 20.94
C THR A 5 -12.89 7.40 20.52
N GLU A 6 -14.06 6.87 20.88
CA GLU A 6 -14.50 5.54 20.45
C GLU A 6 -14.75 5.48 18.94
N ALA A 7 -15.43 6.49 18.38
CA ALA A 7 -15.65 6.61 16.95
C ALA A 7 -14.32 6.65 16.18
N LEU A 8 -13.36 7.45 16.64
CA LEU A 8 -12.02 7.53 16.04
C LEU A 8 -11.28 6.19 16.09
N ARG A 9 -11.30 5.50 17.24
CA ARG A 9 -10.65 4.19 17.41
C ARG A 9 -11.29 3.12 16.53
N SER A 10 -12.61 3.13 16.41
CA SER A 10 -13.36 2.20 15.55
C SER A 10 -13.02 2.42 14.08
N ALA A 11 -12.99 3.68 13.61
CA ALA A 11 -12.63 4.03 12.25
C ALA A 11 -11.18 3.66 11.90
N HIS A 12 -10.23 3.90 12.81
CA HIS A 12 -8.86 3.44 12.65
C HIS A 12 -8.78 1.92 12.55
N ARG A 13 -9.45 1.18 13.46
CA ARG A 13 -9.43 -0.29 13.43
C ARG A 13 -10.00 -0.82 12.12
N LEU A 14 -11.14 -0.28 11.68
CA LEU A 14 -11.76 -0.66 10.42
C LEU A 14 -10.84 -0.36 9.23
N GLY A 15 -10.29 0.85 9.14
CA GLY A 15 -9.37 1.24 8.07
C GLY A 15 -8.10 0.41 8.05
N ARG A 16 -7.54 0.09 9.22
CA ARG A 16 -6.36 -0.77 9.35
C ARG A 16 -6.68 -2.21 8.94
N LEU A 17 -7.82 -2.77 9.37
CA LEU A 17 -8.24 -4.12 9.01
C LEU A 17 -8.47 -4.25 7.50
N LEU A 18 -9.21 -3.32 6.90
CA LEU A 18 -9.45 -3.30 5.47
C LEU A 18 -8.16 -3.08 4.67
N GLY A 19 -7.30 -2.16 5.14
CA GLY A 19 -5.99 -1.92 4.53
C GLY A 19 -5.08 -3.15 4.61
N MET A 20 -5.07 -3.87 5.73
CA MET A 20 -4.35 -5.15 5.84
C MET A 20 -4.96 -6.22 4.94
N ALA A 21 -6.30 -6.33 4.89
CA ALA A 21 -6.96 -7.28 4.02
C ALA A 21 -6.60 -7.04 2.55
N LEU A 22 -6.48 -5.78 2.14
CA LEU A 22 -6.02 -5.41 0.80
C LEU A 22 -4.52 -5.72 0.61
N CYS A 23 -3.66 -5.15 1.46
CA CYS A 23 -2.20 -5.22 1.33
C CYS A 23 -1.57 -6.58 1.67
N PHE A 24 -2.33 -7.51 2.22
CA PHE A 24 -1.93 -8.92 2.32
C PHE A 24 -2.74 -9.80 1.36
N GLY A 25 -4.01 -9.49 1.16
CA GLY A 25 -4.89 -10.27 0.29
C GLY A 25 -4.46 -10.24 -1.16
N THR A 26 -4.29 -9.05 -1.76
CA THR A 26 -3.90 -8.97 -3.18
C THR A 26 -2.52 -9.58 -3.43
N PRO A 27 -1.47 -9.29 -2.64
CA PRO A 27 -0.17 -9.94 -2.85
C PRO A 27 -0.26 -11.47 -2.72
N THR A 28 -1.07 -11.99 -1.78
CA THR A 28 -1.29 -13.43 -1.64
C THR A 28 -2.02 -14.01 -2.85
N LEU A 29 -3.04 -13.32 -3.36
CA LEU A 29 -3.76 -13.71 -4.58
C LEU A 29 -2.82 -13.70 -5.79
N VAL A 30 -2.03 -12.65 -5.96
CA VAL A 30 -1.02 -12.53 -7.03
C VAL A 30 0.02 -13.64 -6.91
N ALA A 31 0.54 -13.89 -5.72
CA ALA A 31 1.48 -14.98 -5.45
C ALA A 31 0.86 -16.34 -5.78
N ALA A 32 -0.39 -16.59 -5.39
CA ALA A 32 -1.10 -17.83 -5.70
C ALA A 32 -1.32 -18.01 -7.20
N LEU A 33 -1.65 -16.93 -7.93
CA LEU A 33 -1.80 -16.95 -9.39
C LEU A 33 -0.49 -17.30 -10.10
N VAL A 34 0.62 -16.73 -9.64
CA VAL A 34 1.97 -17.01 -10.15
C VAL A 34 2.39 -18.44 -9.83
N LEU A 35 2.24 -18.88 -8.58
CA LEU A 35 2.67 -20.19 -8.12
C LEU A 35 1.83 -21.35 -8.67
N SER A 36 0.52 -21.13 -8.87
CA SER A 36 -0.37 -22.13 -9.48
C SER A 36 -0.14 -22.32 -10.98
N GLY A 37 0.63 -21.44 -11.63
CA GLY A 37 0.79 -21.43 -13.07
C GLY A 37 -0.46 -20.96 -13.84
N THR A 38 -1.48 -20.46 -13.14
CA THR A 38 -2.70 -19.90 -13.76
C THR A 38 -2.35 -18.71 -14.66
N VAL A 39 -1.36 -17.92 -14.26
CA VAL A 39 -0.81 -16.84 -15.08
C VAL A 39 0.49 -17.32 -15.73
N PRO A 40 0.51 -17.56 -17.07
CA PRO A 40 1.68 -18.07 -17.74
C PRO A 40 2.84 -17.05 -17.64
N PRO A 41 4.07 -17.51 -17.38
CA PRO A 41 5.22 -16.63 -17.35
C PRO A 41 5.49 -16.08 -18.75
N GLY A 42 5.89 -14.81 -18.80
CA GLY A 42 6.45 -14.23 -20.01
C GLY A 42 7.73 -14.93 -20.45
N ARG A 43 8.10 -14.72 -21.72
CA ARG A 43 9.26 -15.38 -22.37
C ARG A 43 10.39 -14.40 -22.70
N GLU A 44 10.17 -13.14 -22.40
CA GLU A 44 11.10 -12.08 -22.75
C GLU A 44 12.33 -12.12 -21.84
N SER A 45 13.46 -11.70 -22.39
CA SER A 45 14.71 -11.63 -21.61
C SER A 45 14.70 -10.39 -20.71
N PRO A 46 15.18 -10.46 -19.45
CA PRO A 46 15.28 -9.34 -18.52
C PRO A 46 16.30 -8.25 -18.93
N GLY A 47 16.68 -8.15 -20.21
CA GLY A 47 17.61 -7.16 -20.74
C GLY A 47 16.93 -6.12 -21.63
N GLY A 48 17.67 -5.06 -21.98
CA GLY A 48 17.21 -4.05 -22.93
C GLY A 48 15.94 -3.33 -22.47
N ILE A 49 14.89 -3.37 -23.31
CA ILE A 49 13.62 -2.68 -23.05
C ILE A 49 12.94 -3.20 -21.77
N TYR A 50 12.98 -4.51 -21.50
CA TYR A 50 12.33 -5.08 -20.33
C TYR A 50 13.03 -4.72 -19.02
N GLN A 51 14.35 -4.51 -19.06
CA GLN A 51 15.08 -3.93 -17.94
C GLN A 51 14.62 -2.50 -17.64
N GLN A 52 14.42 -1.68 -18.69
CA GLN A 52 13.89 -0.32 -18.54
C GLN A 52 12.47 -0.31 -17.98
N VAL A 53 11.62 -1.26 -18.40
CA VAL A 53 10.29 -1.48 -17.81
C VAL A 53 10.42 -1.80 -16.32
N GLY A 54 11.31 -2.71 -15.95
CA GLY A 54 11.58 -3.03 -14.53
C GLY A 54 11.96 -1.79 -13.71
N TYR A 55 12.81 -0.91 -14.25
CA TYR A 55 13.17 0.35 -13.59
C TYR A 55 12.00 1.33 -13.49
N LEU A 56 11.17 1.42 -14.53
CA LEU A 56 9.98 2.27 -14.52
C LEU A 56 8.99 1.80 -13.45
N LEU A 57 8.73 0.49 -13.36
CA LEU A 57 7.87 -0.10 -12.34
C LEU A 57 8.44 0.13 -10.93
N THR A 58 9.75 -0.01 -10.77
CA THR A 58 10.45 0.29 -9.51
C THR A 58 10.27 1.76 -9.13
N GLY A 59 10.48 2.68 -10.06
CA GLY A 59 10.25 4.11 -9.87
C GLY A 59 8.82 4.44 -9.47
N LEU A 60 7.83 3.77 -10.07
CA LEU A 60 6.42 3.94 -9.73
C LEU A 60 6.12 3.53 -8.28
N VAL A 61 6.69 2.42 -7.82
CA VAL A 61 6.52 1.96 -6.43
C VAL A 61 7.19 2.90 -5.43
N PHE A 62 8.38 3.42 -5.74
CA PHE A 62 9.00 4.43 -4.88
C PHE A 62 8.23 5.75 -4.89
N LEU A 63 7.68 6.14 -6.04
CA LEU A 63 6.85 7.34 -6.16
C LEU A 63 5.56 7.21 -5.33
N SER A 64 4.91 6.05 -5.33
CA SER A 64 3.73 5.82 -4.49
C SER A 64 4.08 5.87 -2.99
N ALA A 65 5.22 5.29 -2.58
CA ALA A 65 5.72 5.40 -1.22
C ALA A 65 6.04 6.83 -0.80
N ALA A 66 6.74 7.59 -1.63
CA ALA A 66 7.04 8.99 -1.39
C ALA A 66 5.74 9.83 -1.28
N TRP A 67 4.77 9.57 -2.15
CA TRP A 67 3.48 10.24 -2.12
C TRP A 67 2.69 9.93 -0.85
N VAL A 68 2.60 8.66 -0.43
CA VAL A 68 1.93 8.27 0.82
C VAL A 68 2.63 8.90 2.03
N TRP A 69 3.96 8.89 2.07
CA TRP A 69 4.72 9.49 3.16
C TRP A 69 4.44 11.00 3.26
N TRP A 70 4.56 11.74 2.16
CA TRP A 70 4.25 13.17 2.11
C TRP A 70 2.80 13.47 2.49
N ARG A 71 1.85 12.71 1.93
CA ARG A 71 0.42 12.89 2.15
C ARG A 71 0.02 12.59 3.59
N SER A 72 0.54 11.51 4.18
CA SER A 72 0.28 11.15 5.57
C SER A 72 0.78 12.21 6.55
N GLY A 73 1.97 12.79 6.31
CA GLY A 73 2.48 13.91 7.08
C GLY A 73 1.56 15.14 7.00
N ARG A 74 1.07 15.48 5.80
CA ARG A 74 0.11 16.59 5.62
C ARG A 74 -1.23 16.32 6.31
N ALA A 75 -1.75 15.09 6.19
CA ALA A 75 -3.02 14.71 6.81
C ALA A 75 -2.93 14.77 8.34
N LEU A 76 -1.83 14.26 8.92
CA LEU A 76 -1.56 14.35 10.37
C LEU A 76 -1.47 15.81 10.82
N GLY A 77 -0.70 16.66 10.13
CA GLY A 77 -0.55 18.07 10.50
C GLY A 77 -1.85 18.90 10.39
N ALA A 78 -2.75 18.52 9.48
CA ALA A 78 -4.06 19.15 9.34
C ALA A 78 -5.11 18.59 10.31
N PHE A 79 -4.86 17.40 10.89
CA PHE A 79 -5.87 16.61 11.61
C PHE A 79 -6.51 17.37 12.78
N ARG A 80 -5.70 18.11 13.56
CA ARG A 80 -6.19 18.91 14.69
C ARG A 80 -7.18 19.99 14.31
N ARG A 81 -7.09 20.50 13.08
CA ARG A 81 -7.95 21.58 12.56
C ARG A 81 -9.29 21.07 12.04
N LEU A 82 -9.45 19.75 11.91
CA LEU A 82 -10.69 19.16 11.44
C LEU A 82 -11.76 19.20 12.54
N PRO A 83 -13.03 19.44 12.18
CA PRO A 83 -14.17 19.25 13.08
C PRO A 83 -14.18 17.83 13.65
N GLU A 84 -14.55 17.67 14.92
CA GLU A 84 -14.51 16.37 15.60
C GLU A 84 -15.33 15.29 14.88
N ALA A 85 -16.47 15.67 14.28
CA ALA A 85 -17.32 14.78 13.51
C ALA A 85 -16.65 14.21 12.23
N GLU A 86 -15.68 14.92 11.64
CA GLU A 86 -15.03 14.54 10.38
C GLU A 86 -13.73 13.71 10.59
N ARG A 87 -13.20 13.72 11.82
CA ARG A 87 -11.94 13.03 12.14
C ARG A 87 -12.00 11.52 11.87
N PRO A 88 -13.05 10.77 12.28
CA PRO A 88 -13.10 9.32 12.05
C PRO A 88 -13.15 8.97 10.55
N SER A 89 -13.97 9.68 9.76
CA SER A 89 -14.08 9.42 8.32
C SER A 89 -12.77 9.73 7.59
N THR A 90 -12.05 10.77 8.03
CA THR A 90 -10.73 11.11 7.49
C THR A 90 -9.71 9.99 7.74
N VAL A 91 -9.62 9.46 8.96
CA VAL A 91 -8.69 8.37 9.28
C VAL A 91 -8.99 7.13 8.44
N LEU A 92 -10.27 6.76 8.32
CA LEU A 92 -10.69 5.63 7.49
C LEU A 92 -10.30 5.85 6.02
N ARG A 93 -10.67 7.01 5.46
CA ARG A 93 -10.41 7.35 4.05
C ARG A 93 -8.92 7.35 3.73
N GLU A 94 -8.10 7.99 4.55
CA GLU A 94 -6.66 8.06 4.33
C GLU A 94 -6.02 6.68 4.44
N SER A 95 -6.43 5.85 5.40
CA SER A 95 -5.93 4.47 5.54
C SER A 95 -6.21 3.63 4.29
N LEU A 96 -7.43 3.70 3.75
CA LEU A 96 -7.81 2.97 2.53
C LEU A 96 -7.09 3.50 1.29
N LEU A 97 -6.94 4.82 1.19
CA LEU A 97 -6.23 5.46 0.09
C LEU A 97 -4.75 5.06 0.04
N TYR A 98 -4.11 4.98 1.21
CA TYR A 98 -2.71 4.54 1.29
C TYR A 98 -2.56 3.06 0.95
N ALA A 99 -3.48 2.21 1.45
CA ALA A 99 -3.52 0.81 1.07
C ALA A 99 -3.63 0.64 -0.45
N ALA A 100 -4.59 1.31 -1.08
CA ALA A 100 -4.80 1.27 -2.52
C ALA A 100 -3.57 1.75 -3.32
N ALA A 101 -2.84 2.77 -2.83
CA ALA A 101 -1.61 3.23 -3.47
C ALA A 101 -0.49 2.17 -3.40
N PHE A 102 -0.42 1.39 -2.34
CA PHE A 102 0.59 0.32 -2.19
C PHE A 102 0.26 -0.95 -2.97
N GLU A 103 -1.01 -1.19 -3.29
CA GLU A 103 -1.41 -2.30 -4.16
C GLU A 103 -0.74 -2.26 -5.53
N ILE A 104 -0.41 -1.06 -6.01
CA ILE A 104 0.30 -0.84 -7.28
C ILE A 104 1.57 -1.69 -7.32
N SER A 105 2.28 -1.87 -6.20
CA SER A 105 3.50 -2.68 -6.17
C SER A 105 3.22 -4.16 -6.51
N SER A 106 2.24 -4.80 -5.88
CA SER A 106 1.91 -6.19 -6.19
C SER A 106 1.44 -6.39 -7.64
N LEU A 107 0.71 -5.41 -8.18
CA LEU A 107 0.27 -5.39 -9.58
C LEU A 107 1.45 -5.19 -10.54
N CYS A 108 2.43 -4.35 -10.20
CA CYS A 108 3.69 -4.24 -10.94
C CYS A 108 4.44 -5.57 -10.98
N GLY A 109 4.45 -6.32 -9.86
CA GLY A 109 5.01 -7.67 -9.81
C GLY A 109 4.34 -8.62 -10.79
N LEU A 110 3.01 -8.65 -10.81
CA LEU A 110 2.24 -9.45 -11.76
C LEU A 110 2.49 -9.03 -13.22
N ALA A 111 2.48 -7.72 -13.50
CA ALA A 111 2.75 -7.20 -14.84
C ALA A 111 4.15 -7.60 -15.32
N TYR A 112 5.16 -7.52 -14.44
CA TYR A 112 6.52 -7.91 -14.78
C TYR A 112 6.66 -9.43 -14.97
N TRP A 113 5.91 -10.23 -14.21
CA TRP A 113 5.81 -11.69 -14.42
C TRP A 113 5.23 -12.03 -15.79
N VAL A 114 4.17 -11.36 -16.23
CA VAL A 114 3.55 -11.59 -17.54
C VAL A 114 4.51 -11.25 -18.69
N LEU A 115 5.42 -10.29 -18.50
CA LEU A 115 6.39 -9.90 -19.52
C LEU A 115 7.63 -10.80 -19.54
N VAL A 116 8.28 -10.98 -18.39
CA VAL A 116 9.64 -11.57 -18.30
C VAL A 116 9.65 -12.94 -17.62
N GLY A 117 8.59 -13.27 -16.88
CA GLY A 117 8.40 -14.58 -16.28
C GLY A 117 9.50 -14.98 -15.29
N ALA A 118 9.86 -16.26 -15.33
CA ALA A 118 10.75 -16.89 -14.35
C ALA A 118 12.18 -16.28 -14.33
N GLN A 119 12.61 -15.64 -15.41
CA GLN A 119 13.93 -15.00 -15.48
C GLN A 119 14.04 -13.76 -14.57
N ALA A 120 12.91 -13.17 -14.18
CA ALA A 120 12.82 -12.02 -13.30
C ALA A 120 12.19 -12.33 -11.93
N THR A 121 12.14 -13.60 -11.53
CA THR A 121 11.44 -14.07 -10.31
C THR A 121 11.80 -13.25 -9.06
N ARG A 122 13.07 -12.90 -8.86
CA ARG A 122 13.50 -12.07 -7.72
C ARG A 122 12.84 -10.69 -7.70
N HIS A 123 12.68 -10.04 -8.86
CA HIS A 123 12.06 -8.72 -8.96
C HIS A 123 10.55 -8.82 -8.74
N VAL A 124 9.90 -9.84 -9.33
CA VAL A 124 8.48 -10.13 -9.15
C VAL A 124 8.14 -10.32 -7.67
N TRP A 125 8.89 -11.15 -6.95
CA TRP A 125 8.70 -11.33 -5.51
C TRP A 125 9.00 -10.07 -4.71
N GLY A 126 10.02 -9.31 -5.10
CA GLY A 126 10.31 -8.01 -4.50
C GLY A 126 9.09 -7.09 -4.54
N PHE A 127 8.43 -6.98 -5.69
CA PHE A 127 7.23 -6.18 -5.88
C PHE A 127 6.02 -6.69 -5.08
N ILE A 128 5.80 -8.01 -5.05
CA ILE A 128 4.69 -8.63 -4.30
C ILE A 128 4.87 -8.38 -2.79
N LEU A 129 6.07 -8.61 -2.26
CA LEU A 129 6.35 -8.48 -0.83
C LEU A 129 6.47 -7.02 -0.37
N LEU A 130 6.72 -6.08 -1.27
CA LEU A 130 6.83 -4.67 -0.91
C LEU A 130 5.50 -4.08 -0.43
N THR A 131 4.36 -4.48 -1.00
CA THR A 131 3.03 -3.95 -0.65
C THR A 131 2.74 -4.03 0.85
N PRO A 132 2.80 -5.20 1.51
CA PRO A 132 2.55 -5.29 2.95
C PRO A 132 3.60 -4.54 3.78
N VAL A 133 4.87 -4.57 3.36
CA VAL A 133 5.96 -3.87 4.06
C VAL A 133 5.75 -2.37 4.05
N LEU A 134 5.45 -1.79 2.88
CA LEU A 134 5.18 -0.36 2.74
C LEU A 134 3.94 0.06 3.53
N PHE A 135 2.87 -0.74 3.51
CA PHE A 135 1.68 -0.46 4.28
C PHE A 135 1.98 -0.42 5.79
N LEU A 136 2.68 -1.42 6.31
CA LEU A 136 3.03 -1.49 7.73
C LEU A 136 3.97 -0.35 8.16
N ALA A 137 4.92 0.03 7.30
CA ALA A 137 5.94 1.04 7.60
C ALA A 137 5.41 2.48 7.49
N LEU A 138 4.56 2.76 6.51
CA LEU A 138 4.20 4.14 6.14
C LEU A 138 2.79 4.55 6.56
N VAL A 139 1.84 3.61 6.71
CA VAL A 139 0.49 3.96 7.16
C VAL A 139 0.49 4.28 8.65
N PRO A 140 0.10 5.50 9.07
CA PRO A 140 0.16 5.89 10.47
C PRO A 140 -0.71 5.00 11.36
N GLY A 141 -0.14 4.55 12.48
CA GLY A 141 -0.90 3.89 13.54
C GLY A 141 -1.78 4.86 14.33
N TYR A 142 -2.68 4.32 15.14
CA TYR A 142 -3.62 5.09 15.97
C TYR A 142 -2.92 6.14 16.83
N ASP A 143 -1.78 5.77 17.44
CA ASP A 143 -1.07 6.65 18.37
C ASP A 143 -0.62 7.96 17.69
N ARG A 144 -0.16 7.88 16.44
CA ARG A 144 0.20 9.07 15.66
C ARG A 144 -0.98 10.02 15.44
N TRP A 145 -2.18 9.48 15.19
CA TRP A 145 -3.39 10.30 15.07
C TRP A 145 -3.83 10.89 16.41
N ALA A 146 -3.74 10.10 17.49
CA ALA A 146 -4.11 10.52 18.83
C ALA A 146 -3.16 11.61 19.38
N GLU A 147 -1.87 11.53 19.08
CA GLU A 147 -0.86 12.53 19.44
C GLU A 147 -1.19 13.91 18.88
N GLN A 148 -1.73 14.00 17.65
CA GLN A 148 -2.11 15.28 17.05
C GLN A 148 -3.25 16.00 17.80
N LEU A 149 -3.95 15.30 18.69
CA LEU A 149 -5.03 15.87 19.50
C LEU A 149 -4.56 16.26 20.92
N LYS A 150 -3.32 15.91 21.30
CA LYS A 150 -2.76 16.19 22.64
C LYS A 150 -2.00 17.53 22.72
N GLY A 151 -1.68 18.16 21.59
CA GLY A 151 -0.96 19.43 21.51
C GLY A 151 -1.72 20.49 20.74
#